data_AF-A0A2A5XZ48-F1
#
_entry.id   AF-A0A2A5XZ48-F1
#
_cell.length_a   1.000
_cell.length_b   1.000
_cell.length_c   1.000
_cell.angle_alpha   90.00
_cell.angle_beta   90.00
_cell.angle_gamma   90.00
#
_symmetry.space_group_name_H-M   'P 1'
#
loop_
_entity.id
_entity.type
_entity.pdbx_description
1 polymer ?
#
loop_
_entity_poly.entity_id
_entity_poly.type
_entity_poly.pdbx_seq_one_letter_code
_entity_poly.pdbx_strand_id
1 'polypeptide(L)'
;MNLSKQILLYILFALSLTNTGCESIFLNEQSTDDTQWIKHTAAAEQCIPYEFETIEDALKELSQANIEVLSSKKVEFPVCRACFCPVGLEYYALIAQKQLPTAVEIGWTVVSDSTETHSMTP
;
A
#
# COMPACT_ATOMS: atom_id res chain seq x y z
N MET A 1 -1.48 20.15 53.31
CA MET A 1 -1.33 19.45 52.02
C MET A 1 -1.38 17.95 52.29
N ASN A 2 -2.49 17.30 51.94
CA ASN A 2 -2.74 15.90 52.32
C ASN A 2 -1.91 14.96 51.45
N LEU A 3 -0.92 14.31 52.04
CA LEU A 3 -0.03 13.31 51.43
C LEU A 3 -0.84 12.22 50.69
N SER A 4 -2.04 11.87 51.17
CA SER A 4 -2.91 10.89 50.52
C SER A 4 -3.48 11.35 49.17
N LYS A 5 -3.67 12.66 48.95
CA LYS A 5 -4.15 13.20 47.66
C LYS A 5 -3.05 13.13 46.60
N GLN A 6 -1.79 13.33 46.97
CA GLN A 6 -0.66 13.21 46.06
C GLN A 6 -0.43 11.76 45.63
N ILE A 7 -0.51 10.81 46.57
CA ILE A 7 -0.36 9.37 46.25
C ILE A 7 -1.47 8.90 45.29
N LEU A 8 -2.71 9.36 45.48
CA LEU A 8 -3.82 9.01 44.58
C LEU A 8 -3.63 9.54 43.16
N LEU A 9 -3.11 10.77 43.02
CA LEU A 9 -2.77 11.38 41.72
C LEU A 9 -1.67 10.61 40.99
N TYR A 10 -0.64 10.15 41.71
CA TYR A 10 0.44 9.36 41.12
C TYR A 10 -0.04 7.97 40.65
N ILE A 11 -0.94 7.32 41.38
CA ILE A 11 -1.50 6.02 40.98
C ILE A 11 -2.36 6.17 39.72
N LEU A 12 -3.19 7.22 39.62
CA LEU A 12 -4.01 7.50 38.43
C LEU A 12 -3.15 7.84 37.21
N PHE A 13 -2.06 8.58 37.39
CA PHE A 13 -1.11 8.88 36.31
C PHE A 13 -0.37 7.63 35.82
N ALA A 14 0.08 6.76 36.74
CA ALA A 14 0.71 5.50 36.39
C ALA A 14 -0.24 4.55 35.61
N LEU A 15 -1.54 4.54 35.96
CA LEU A 15 -2.54 3.73 35.24
C LEU A 15 -2.83 4.25 33.82
N SER A 16 -2.66 5.55 33.56
CA SER A 16 -2.87 6.12 32.22
C SER A 16 -1.77 5.76 31.21
N LEU A 17 -0.59 5.35 31.68
CA LEU A 17 0.57 5.00 30.84
C LEU A 17 0.53 3.58 30.29
N THR A 18 -0.43 2.74 30.70
CA THR A 18 -0.55 1.34 30.24
C THR A 18 -1.54 1.15 29.09
N ASN A 19 -2.12 2.23 28.57
CA ASN A 19 -3.07 2.20 27.43
C ASN A 19 -2.41 2.51 26.07
N THR A 20 -1.10 2.43 25.96
CA THR A 20 -0.49 2.27 24.63
C THR A 20 -0.80 0.86 24.15
N GLY A 21 -1.98 0.71 23.55
CA GLY A 21 -2.28 -0.41 22.67
C GLY A 21 -1.11 -0.56 21.72
N CYS A 22 -0.47 -1.72 21.77
CA CYS A 22 0.53 -2.10 20.80
C CYS A 22 -0.24 -2.27 19.48
N GLU A 23 -0.27 -1.23 18.66
CA GLU A 23 -0.81 -1.29 17.31
C GLU A 23 0.16 -2.15 16.51
N SER A 24 -0.12 -3.45 16.41
CA SER A 24 0.58 -4.34 15.50
C SER A 24 0.11 -4.05 14.07
N ILE A 25 0.57 -2.93 13.50
CA ILE A 25 0.31 -2.54 12.10
C ILE A 25 1.22 -3.32 11.12
N PHE A 26 1.95 -4.33 11.60
CA PHE A 26 2.66 -5.25 10.70
C PHE A 26 1.80 -6.50 10.50
N LEU A 27 0.86 -6.39 9.56
CA LEU A 27 0.36 -7.56 8.84
C LEU A 27 1.57 -8.13 8.09
N ASN A 28 2.09 -9.24 8.62
CA ASN A 28 3.11 -10.04 7.97
C ASN A 28 2.62 -10.35 6.55
N GLU A 29 3.40 -9.98 5.53
CA GLU A 29 3.13 -10.23 4.10
C GLU A 29 3.20 -11.72 3.75
N GLN A 30 2.73 -12.60 4.65
CA GLN A 30 2.48 -13.99 4.31
C GLN A 30 1.36 -13.99 3.28
N SER A 31 1.76 -14.29 2.05
CA SER A 31 0.95 -14.84 0.96
C SER A 31 0.00 -15.90 1.52
N THR A 32 -1.10 -15.48 2.12
CA THR A 32 -2.28 -16.30 2.27
C THR A 32 -2.92 -16.37 0.90
N ASP A 33 -3.41 -17.54 0.51
CA ASP A 33 -4.15 -17.77 -0.73
C ASP A 33 -5.43 -16.91 -0.87
N ASP A 34 -5.65 -15.97 0.06
CA ASP A 34 -6.81 -15.07 0.14
C ASP A 34 -6.46 -13.61 -0.22
N THR A 35 -5.20 -13.31 -0.57
CA THR A 35 -4.76 -11.95 -0.91
C THR A 35 -4.09 -11.88 -2.29
N GLN A 36 -4.24 -10.75 -2.98
CA GLN A 36 -3.69 -10.54 -4.31
C GLN A 36 -3.11 -9.14 -4.44
N TRP A 37 -1.87 -9.05 -4.93
CA TRP A 37 -1.31 -7.78 -5.38
C TRP A 37 -1.93 -7.38 -6.72
N ILE A 38 -2.45 -6.16 -6.76
CA ILE A 38 -2.90 -5.48 -7.96
C ILE A 38 -2.04 -4.24 -8.19
N LYS A 39 -1.97 -3.78 -9.44
CA LYS A 39 -1.25 -2.58 -9.83
C LYS A 39 -2.04 -1.72 -10.80
N HIS A 40 -1.84 -0.42 -10.71
CA HIS A 40 -2.27 0.57 -11.68
C HIS A 40 -1.04 1.31 -12.20
N THR A 41 -0.89 1.40 -13.52
CA THR A 41 0.12 2.27 -14.10
C THR A 41 -0.32 3.71 -13.88
N ALA A 42 0.51 4.54 -13.26
CA ALA A 42 0.21 5.96 -13.12
C ALA A 42 0.28 6.72 -14.46
N ALA A 43 0.56 6.01 -15.56
CA ALA A 43 1.03 6.49 -16.85
C ALA A 43 2.43 7.14 -16.75
N ALA A 44 3.42 6.46 -17.33
CA ALA A 44 4.62 7.14 -17.83
C ALA A 44 4.93 6.69 -19.28
N GLU A 45 3.90 6.32 -20.03
CA GLU A 45 4.01 6.26 -21.47
C GLU A 45 3.65 7.64 -22.03
N GLN A 46 4.71 8.40 -22.33
CA GLN A 46 4.73 9.44 -23.37
C GLN A 46 3.62 10.50 -23.31
N CYS A 47 3.88 11.63 -22.65
CA CYS A 47 3.17 12.89 -22.88
C CYS A 47 1.65 12.89 -22.63
N ILE A 48 1.11 11.89 -21.93
CA ILE A 48 -0.29 11.86 -21.49
C ILE A 48 -0.33 12.30 -20.02
N PRO A 49 -1.28 13.16 -19.61
CA PRO A 49 -1.44 13.52 -18.20
C PRO A 49 -1.74 12.28 -17.34
N TYR A 50 -1.18 12.29 -16.12
CA TYR A 50 -1.37 11.25 -15.11
C TYR A 50 -2.86 11.12 -14.76
N GLU A 51 -3.36 9.89 -14.69
CA GLU A 51 -4.69 9.61 -14.14
C GLU A 51 -4.71 9.83 -12.62
N PHE A 52 -3.59 9.50 -11.96
CA PHE A 52 -3.37 9.72 -10.53
C PHE A 52 -2.03 10.43 -10.32
N GLU A 53 -2.05 11.58 -9.65
CA GLU A 53 -0.83 12.34 -9.31
C GLU A 53 -0.09 11.72 -8.12
N THR A 54 -0.82 11.03 -7.25
CA THR A 54 -0.31 10.47 -6.00
C THR A 54 -0.81 9.05 -5.76
N ILE A 55 -0.12 8.31 -4.90
CA ILE A 55 -0.60 6.98 -4.49
C ILE A 55 -1.89 7.10 -3.69
N GLU A 56 -2.05 8.17 -2.91
CA GLU A 56 -3.25 8.44 -2.12
C GLU A 56 -4.49 8.60 -3.00
N ASP A 57 -4.37 9.25 -4.16
CA ASP A 57 -5.47 9.38 -5.12
C ASP A 57 -5.86 8.03 -5.72
N ALA A 58 -4.87 7.20 -6.08
CA ALA A 58 -5.11 5.85 -6.57
C ALA A 58 -5.78 4.96 -5.50
N LEU A 59 -5.34 5.04 -4.24
CA LEU A 59 -5.94 4.28 -3.15
C LEU A 59 -7.35 4.78 -2.79
N LYS A 60 -7.64 6.06 -3.01
CA LYS A 60 -8.96 6.64 -2.80
C LYS A 60 -9.99 6.05 -3.77
N GLU A 61 -9.62 5.79 -5.02
CA GLU A 61 -10.48 5.11 -5.98
C GLU A 61 -10.87 3.70 -5.48
N LEU A 62 -9.89 2.91 -5.02
CA LEU A 62 -10.14 1.58 -4.43
C LEU A 62 -11.11 1.69 -3.24
N SER A 63 -10.91 2.68 -2.38
CA SER A 63 -11.81 2.93 -1.25
C SER A 63 -13.23 3.30 -1.69
N GLN A 64 -13.37 4.13 -2.73
CA GLN A 64 -14.68 4.50 -3.32
C GLN A 64 -15.40 3.30 -3.94
N ALA A 65 -14.66 2.32 -4.43
CA ALA A 65 -15.18 1.03 -4.92
C ALA A 65 -15.47 0.02 -3.80
N ASN A 66 -15.34 0.39 -2.52
CA ASN A 66 -15.47 -0.50 -1.36
C ASN A 66 -14.45 -1.66 -1.35
N ILE A 67 -13.26 -1.43 -1.90
CA ILE A 67 -12.13 -2.35 -1.86
C ILE A 67 -11.26 -2.01 -0.65
N GLU A 68 -10.92 -3.02 0.15
CA GLU A 68 -10.10 -2.85 1.34
C GLU A 68 -8.63 -3.05 0.96
N VAL A 69 -7.80 -2.05 1.24
CA VAL A 69 -6.37 -2.09 0.96
C VAL A 69 -5.64 -2.53 2.22
N LEU A 70 -4.98 -3.69 2.14
CA LEU A 70 -4.22 -4.30 3.24
C LEU A 70 -2.78 -3.77 3.32
N SER A 71 -2.19 -3.48 2.15
CA SER A 71 -0.85 -2.91 2.01
C SER A 71 -0.75 -2.15 0.68
N SER A 72 0.19 -1.24 0.57
CA SER A 72 0.43 -0.50 -0.68
C SER A 72 1.90 -0.14 -0.84
N LYS A 73 2.33 0.02 -2.09
CA LYS A 73 3.68 0.49 -2.41
C LYS A 73 3.72 1.21 -3.75
N LYS A 74 4.73 2.04 -3.92
CA LYS A 74 5.03 2.76 -5.15
C LYS A 74 6.28 2.17 -5.78
N VAL A 75 6.22 1.84 -7.07
CA VAL A 75 7.36 1.28 -7.81
C VAL A 75 7.74 2.25 -8.93
N GLU A 76 8.99 2.69 -8.91
CA GLU A 76 9.58 3.56 -9.91
C GLU A 76 10.53 2.74 -10.80
N PHE A 77 10.28 2.75 -12.10
CA PHE A 77 11.13 2.12 -13.09
C PHE A 77 12.14 3.13 -13.65
N PRO A 78 13.44 2.78 -13.68
CA PRO A 78 14.47 3.68 -14.16
C PRO A 78 14.24 4.03 -15.64
N VAL A 79 14.48 5.30 -15.97
CA VAL A 79 14.37 5.84 -17.33
C VAL A 79 15.36 5.20 -18.30
N CYS A 80 14.94 5.02 -19.56
CA CYS A 80 15.88 4.89 -20.67
C CYS A 80 16.59 6.23 -20.89
N ARG A 81 17.90 6.30 -20.61
CA ARG A 81 18.72 7.52 -20.76
C ARG A 81 18.70 8.13 -22.16
N ALA A 82 18.37 7.34 -23.19
CA ALA A 82 18.32 7.81 -24.57
C ALA A 82 17.02 8.57 -24.90
N CYS A 83 15.90 8.25 -24.22
CA CYS A 83 14.58 8.75 -24.58
C CYS A 83 14.15 9.96 -23.76
N PHE A 84 14.80 10.23 -22.61
CA PHE A 84 14.41 11.27 -21.63
C PHE A 84 12.92 11.25 -21.23
N CYS A 85 12.20 10.15 -21.50
CA CYS A 85 10.83 9.96 -21.04
C CYS A 85 10.82 9.87 -19.50
N PRO A 86 9.75 10.34 -18.84
CA PRO A 86 9.63 10.22 -17.38
C PRO A 86 9.74 8.76 -16.91
N VAL A 87 10.16 8.60 -15.65
CA VAL A 87 10.24 7.30 -14.96
C VAL A 87 8.90 6.57 -15.05
N GLY A 88 8.93 5.29 -15.39
CA GLY A 88 7.76 4.41 -15.23
C GLY A 88 7.29 4.47 -13.79
N LEU A 89 6.03 4.79 -13.53
CA LEU A 89 5.47 4.82 -12.19
C LEU A 89 4.28 3.88 -12.11
N GLU A 90 4.33 2.95 -11.16
CA GLU A 90 3.25 2.02 -10.88
C GLU A 90 2.86 2.10 -9.39
N TYR A 91 1.56 2.15 -9.14
CA TYR A 91 0.98 2.05 -7.81
C TYR A 91 0.49 0.63 -7.56
N TYR A 92 0.87 0.07 -6.42
CA TYR A 92 0.54 -1.30 -6.04
C TYR A 92 -0.32 -1.28 -4.78
N ALA A 93 -1.32 -2.16 -4.74
CA ALA A 93 -2.16 -2.40 -3.58
C ALA A 93 -2.33 -3.91 -3.36
N LEU A 94 -2.28 -4.34 -2.10
CA LEU A 94 -2.61 -5.69 -1.67
C LEU A 94 -4.06 -5.70 -1.22
N ILE A 95 -4.88 -6.53 -1.83
CA ILE A 95 -6.33 -6.61 -1.54
C ILE A 95 -6.73 -8.06 -1.27
N ALA A 96 -7.95 -8.26 -0.74
CA ALA A 96 -8.52 -9.60 -0.64
C ALA A 96 -8.88 -10.14 -2.04
N GLN A 97 -8.61 -11.41 -2.32
CA GLN A 97 -8.83 -12.01 -3.65
C GLN A 97 -10.31 -11.96 -4.08
N LYS A 98 -11.25 -12.00 -3.13
CA LYS A 98 -12.68 -11.83 -3.37
C LYS A 98 -13.06 -10.47 -4.01
N GLN A 99 -12.22 -9.45 -3.83
CA GLN A 99 -12.43 -8.09 -4.37
C GLN A 99 -11.77 -7.89 -5.73
N LEU A 100 -10.99 -8.87 -6.21
CA LEU A 100 -10.26 -8.79 -7.47
C LEU A 100 -11.17 -8.48 -8.68
N PRO A 101 -12.35 -9.11 -8.85
CA PRO A 101 -13.21 -8.79 -9.99
C PRO A 101 -13.59 -7.31 -10.06
N THR A 102 -13.90 -6.70 -8.91
CA THR A 102 -14.22 -5.27 -8.83
C THR A 102 -13.01 -4.41 -9.13
N ALA A 103 -11.82 -4.76 -8.62
CA ALA A 103 -10.59 -4.03 -8.92
C ALA A 103 -10.26 -4.04 -10.43
N VAL A 104 -10.44 -5.19 -11.08
CA VAL A 104 -10.23 -5.32 -12.54
C VAL A 104 -11.25 -4.53 -13.34
N GLU A 105 -12.51 -4.48 -12.88
CA GLU A 105 -13.57 -3.69 -13.53
C GLU A 105 -13.25 -2.18 -13.55
N ILE A 106 -12.59 -1.67 -12.51
CA ILE A 106 -12.16 -0.26 -12.41
C ILE A 106 -10.74 -0.02 -12.96
N GLY A 107 -10.15 -0.96 -13.69
CA GLY A 107 -8.91 -0.74 -14.45
C GLY A 107 -7.62 -1.21 -13.78
N TRP A 108 -7.67 -1.81 -12.59
CA TRP A 108 -6.49 -2.36 -11.94
C TRP A 108 -6.10 -3.72 -12.53
N THR A 109 -4.80 -4.00 -12.58
CA THR A 109 -4.26 -5.23 -13.19
C THR A 109 -3.60 -6.11 -12.14
N VAL A 110 -3.66 -7.43 -12.33
CA VAL A 110 -3.01 -8.38 -11.43
C VAL A 110 -1.49 -8.30 -11.60
N VAL A 111 -0.76 -8.28 -10.49
CA VAL A 111 0.69 -8.46 -10.51
C VAL A 111 0.97 -9.95 -10.68
N SER A 112 1.39 -10.35 -11.88
CA SER A 112 1.85 -11.71 -12.12
C SER A 112 3.27 -11.89 -11.61
N ASP A 113 3.51 -12.93 -10.80
CA ASP A 113 4.85 -13.47 -10.52
C ASP A 113 5.40 -14.16 -11.78
N SER A 114 5.50 -13.44 -12.88
CA SER A 114 6.43 -13.85 -13.93
C SER A 114 7.82 -13.56 -13.38
N THR A 115 8.38 -14.56 -12.72
CA THR A 115 9.82 -14.72 -12.59
C THR A 115 10.40 -14.43 -13.96
N GLU A 116 11.03 -13.26 -14.12
CA GLU A 116 11.97 -12.99 -15.19
C GLU A 116 13.08 -14.02 -15.04
N THR A 117 12.83 -15.21 -15.60
CA THR A 117 13.87 -16.15 -15.93
C THR A 117 14.62 -15.45 -17.04
N HIS A 118 15.62 -14.66 -16.66
CA HIS A 118 16.68 -14.23 -17.54
C HIS A 118 17.13 -15.48 -18.30
N SER A 119 16.63 -15.63 -19.52
CA SER A 119 17.16 -16.57 -20.47
C SER A 119 18.52 -16.02 -20.87
N MET A 120 19.52 -16.23 -20.01
CA MET A 120 20.92 -16.28 -20.39
C MET A 120 21.00 -17.38 -21.45
N THR A 121 20.87 -16.98 -22.71
CA THR A 121 21.28 -17.81 -23.84
C THR A 121 22.78 -17.58 -24.03
N PRO A 122 23.56 -18.66 -24.22
CA PRO A 122 25.02 -18.65 -24.19
C PRO A 122 25.67 -17.87 -25.33
#